data_AF-E9GG65-F1
#
_entry.id   AF-E9GG65-F1
#
_cell.length_a   1.000
_cell.length_b   1.000
_cell.length_c   1.000
_cell.angle_alpha   90.00
_cell.angle_beta   90.00
_cell.angle_gamma   90.00
#
_symmetry.space_group_name_H-M   'P 1'
#
loop_
_entity.id
_entity.type
_entity.pdbx_description
1 polymer ?
#
loop_
_entity_poly.entity_id
_entity_poly.type
_entity_poly.pdbx_seq_one_letter_code
_entity_poly.pdbx_strand_id
1 'polypeptide(L)'
;MMQKICIMVLFTVVSVIADTDELENPVLVPETNAEATQLAEKGKNPGPKQNEWKTTREGIKWLPNCDFPGYDIKYENIGGRCSHCKCSDLCTDTSGCNAFSWMDGWCYLKNLPAAALKRSPSNGGGCGCGFLPWEFE
;
A
#
# COMPACT_ATOMS: atom_id res chain seq x y z
N MET A 1 19.96 -8.56 21.87
CA MET A 1 18.54 -8.19 21.74
C MET A 1 18.46 -6.72 21.37
N MET A 2 18.22 -6.40 20.09
CA MET A 2 18.02 -5.03 19.63
C MET A 2 16.57 -4.92 19.16
N GLN A 3 15.75 -4.24 19.97
CA GLN A 3 14.34 -3.98 19.66
C GLN A 3 14.29 -2.87 18.60
N LYS A 4 13.86 -3.20 17.37
CA LYS A 4 13.55 -2.21 16.33
C LYS A 4 12.29 -1.45 16.77
N ILE A 5 12.48 -0.24 17.29
CA ILE A 5 11.40 0.68 17.67
C ILE A 5 10.93 1.40 16.41
N CYS A 6 9.72 1.09 15.94
CA CYS A 6 9.04 1.87 14.93
C CYS A 6 8.52 3.16 15.60
N ILE A 7 9.26 4.26 15.42
CA ILE A 7 8.99 5.55 16.07
C ILE A 7 7.58 6.03 15.66
N MET A 8 6.64 6.00 16.62
CA MET A 8 5.36 6.70 16.50
C MET A 8 5.63 8.19 16.63
N VAL A 9 5.41 8.93 15.55
CA VAL A 9 5.45 10.39 15.56
C VAL A 9 4.17 10.88 16.24
N LEU A 10 4.29 11.26 17.52
CA LEU A 10 3.29 12.02 18.27
C LEU A 10 3.45 13.51 17.94
N PHE A 11 2.54 14.09 17.14
CA PHE A 11 2.35 15.53 17.07
C PHE A 11 1.00 15.92 17.65
N THR A 12 1.06 16.74 18.69
CA THR A 12 -0.05 17.35 19.42
C THR A 12 -0.60 18.59 18.69
N VAL A 13 -1.93 18.61 18.54
CA VAL A 13 -2.91 19.71 18.36
C VAL A 13 -2.45 21.14 18.07
N VAL A 14 -3.00 21.74 16.99
CA VAL A 14 -3.48 23.14 16.96
C VAL A 14 -4.72 23.21 16.07
N SER A 15 -5.83 23.71 16.62
CA SER A 15 -7.07 24.06 15.92
C SER A 15 -7.04 25.55 15.55
N VAL A 16 -7.38 25.91 14.31
CA VAL A 16 -7.91 27.25 13.96
C VAL A 16 -8.99 27.07 12.90
N ILE A 17 -10.19 27.53 13.22
CA ILE A 17 -11.29 27.81 12.31
C ILE A 17 -11.30 29.32 12.03
N ALA A 18 -11.53 29.72 10.78
CA ALA A 18 -11.96 31.08 10.44
C ALA A 18 -12.73 31.08 9.11
N ASP A 19 -13.95 31.62 9.16
CA ASP A 19 -14.90 32.00 8.10
C ASP A 19 -14.30 32.84 6.96
N THR A 20 -14.88 32.77 5.74
CA THR A 20 -15.73 33.82 5.13
C THR A 20 -15.96 33.55 3.64
N ASP A 21 -17.07 34.11 3.16
CA ASP A 21 -17.87 33.77 1.98
C ASP A 21 -17.52 34.60 0.71
N GLU A 22 -18.07 34.12 -0.41
CA GLU A 22 -18.53 34.83 -1.62
C GLU A 22 -17.60 35.54 -2.65
N LEU A 23 -17.74 35.04 -3.89
CA LEU A 23 -18.07 35.73 -5.16
C LEU A 23 -17.08 36.72 -5.82
N GLU A 24 -16.80 36.46 -7.11
CA GLU A 24 -16.98 37.37 -8.28
C GLU A 24 -16.30 36.75 -9.53
N ASN A 25 -17.04 36.21 -10.50
CA ASN A 25 -17.47 36.84 -11.78
C ASN A 25 -16.48 36.51 -12.97
N PRO A 26 -16.72 36.88 -14.26
CA PRO A 26 -17.40 36.03 -15.25
C PRO A 26 -16.75 35.94 -16.66
N VAL A 27 -17.50 35.34 -17.60
CA VAL A 27 -17.56 35.56 -19.07
C VAL A 27 -16.80 34.61 -20.02
N LEU A 28 -17.62 34.21 -21.01
CA LEU A 28 -17.51 33.32 -22.16
C LEU A 28 -16.51 33.78 -23.23
N VAL A 29 -15.94 32.84 -24.00
CA VAL A 29 -15.96 32.84 -25.49
C VAL A 29 -15.68 31.43 -26.05
N PRO A 30 -16.11 31.14 -27.30
CA PRO A 30 -16.29 29.81 -27.85
C PRO A 30 -15.12 29.36 -28.76
N GLU A 31 -15.36 28.34 -29.57
CA GLU A 31 -14.62 27.93 -30.79
C GLU A 31 -13.69 26.71 -30.61
N THR A 32 -14.25 25.52 -30.86
CA THR A 32 -14.05 24.72 -32.08
C THR A 32 -12.62 24.21 -32.27
N ASN A 33 -12.42 22.93 -31.99
CA ASN A 33 -11.85 21.94 -32.91
C ASN A 33 -11.46 20.65 -32.15
N ALA A 34 -11.55 19.54 -32.86
CA ALA A 34 -11.87 18.21 -32.35
C ALA A 34 -10.72 17.43 -31.69
N GLU A 35 -9.83 18.07 -30.91
CA GLU A 35 -8.62 17.41 -30.38
C GLU A 35 -8.30 17.67 -28.89
N ALA A 36 -9.28 18.10 -28.09
CA ALA A 36 -9.04 18.52 -26.69
C ALA A 36 -9.28 17.44 -25.59
N THR A 37 -9.39 16.15 -25.93
CA THR A 37 -9.63 15.11 -24.89
C THR A 37 -8.39 14.76 -24.06
N GLN A 38 -7.18 15.24 -24.43
CA GLN A 38 -5.94 14.90 -23.71
C GLN A 38 -5.43 16.00 -22.74
N LEU A 39 -6.13 17.13 -22.59
CA LEU A 39 -5.69 18.20 -21.69
C LEU A 39 -6.43 18.25 -20.34
N ALA A 40 -7.43 17.41 -20.13
CA ALA A 40 -8.19 17.37 -18.87
C ALA A 40 -7.44 16.73 -17.68
N GLU A 41 -6.31 16.03 -17.90
CA GLU A 41 -5.57 15.37 -16.83
C GLU A 41 -4.42 16.21 -16.24
N LYS A 42 -4.06 17.35 -16.85
CA LYS A 42 -2.87 18.12 -16.43
C LYS A 42 -3.05 18.90 -15.11
N GLY A 43 -4.23 18.85 -14.49
CA GLY A 43 -4.55 19.65 -13.29
C GLY A 43 -5.08 18.89 -12.09
N LYS A 44 -5.31 17.58 -12.19
CA LYS A 44 -5.77 16.78 -11.03
C LYS A 44 -4.57 16.05 -10.46
N ASN A 45 -4.15 16.38 -9.25
CA ASN A 45 -3.30 15.48 -8.47
C ASN A 45 -4.04 14.14 -8.43
N PRO A 46 -3.60 13.09 -9.15
CA PRO A 46 -4.24 11.81 -9.02
C PRO A 46 -3.97 11.39 -7.58
N GLY A 47 -5.04 11.20 -6.79
CA GLY A 47 -4.91 10.57 -5.49
C GLY A 47 -4.08 9.28 -5.63
N PRO A 48 -3.45 8.79 -4.53
CA PRO A 48 -2.54 7.66 -4.60
C PRO A 48 -3.17 6.49 -5.35
N LYS A 49 -2.52 6.01 -6.42
CA LYS A 49 -3.02 4.89 -7.23
C LYS A 49 -3.08 3.65 -6.34
N GLN A 50 -4.28 3.14 -6.07
CA GLN A 50 -4.53 2.04 -5.12
C GLN A 50 -3.86 0.70 -5.50
N ASN A 51 -3.30 0.61 -6.71
CA ASN A 51 -2.64 -0.58 -7.27
C ASN A 51 -1.12 -0.45 -7.36
N GLU A 52 -0.54 0.62 -6.82
CA GLU A 52 0.87 0.93 -6.91
C GLU A 52 1.65 0.43 -5.69
N TRP A 53 2.66 -0.42 -5.93
CA TRP A 53 3.50 -0.97 -4.88
C TRP A 53 4.13 0.11 -4.01
N LYS A 54 3.86 0.03 -2.71
CA LYS A 54 4.57 0.81 -1.71
C LYS A 54 5.87 0.08 -1.38
N THR A 55 6.93 0.83 -1.09
CA THR A 55 8.23 0.26 -0.74
C THR A 55 8.63 0.74 0.65
N THR A 56 9.03 -0.16 1.54
CA THR A 56 9.56 0.21 2.87
C THR A 56 11.00 0.74 2.76
N ARG A 57 11.57 1.22 3.87
CA ARG A 57 12.97 1.67 3.89
C ARG A 57 13.94 0.52 3.61
N GLU A 58 13.52 -0.69 3.95
CA GLU A 58 14.24 -1.94 3.77
C GLU A 58 14.06 -2.51 2.35
N GLY A 59 13.36 -1.81 1.44
CA GLY A 59 13.15 -2.25 0.06
C GLY A 59 11.99 -3.23 -0.14
N ILE A 60 11.24 -3.55 0.91
CA ILE A 60 10.13 -4.51 0.86
C ILE A 60 8.95 -3.90 0.13
N LYS A 61 8.38 -4.63 -0.84
CA LYS A 61 7.22 -4.17 -1.60
C LYS A 61 5.93 -4.67 -0.96
N TRP A 62 4.94 -3.80 -0.78
CA TRP A 62 3.65 -4.17 -0.22
C TRP A 62 2.49 -3.34 -0.78
N LEU A 63 1.28 -3.88 -0.67
CA LEU A 63 0.03 -3.24 -1.07
C LEU A 63 -1.10 -3.64 -0.10
N PRO A 64 -2.10 -2.77 0.13
CA PRO A 64 -3.32 -3.19 0.80
C PRO A 64 -4.18 -4.08 -0.10
N ASN A 65 -5.10 -4.83 0.50
CA ASN A 65 -6.18 -5.56 -0.18
C ASN A 65 -5.69 -6.49 -1.30
N CYS A 66 -4.60 -7.21 -1.04
CA CYS A 66 -4.09 -8.22 -1.97
C CYS A 66 -3.67 -9.48 -1.24
N ASP A 67 -3.62 -10.56 -2.01
CA ASP A 67 -3.09 -11.86 -1.60
C ASP A 67 -2.28 -12.48 -2.75
N PHE A 68 -1.40 -13.40 -2.40
CA PHE A 68 -0.77 -14.35 -3.32
C PHE A 68 -1.38 -15.73 -3.06
N PRO A 69 -2.31 -16.22 -3.91
CA PRO A 69 -3.02 -17.46 -3.65
C PRO A 69 -2.07 -18.65 -3.50
N GLY A 70 -2.19 -19.37 -2.39
CA GLY A 70 -1.35 -20.52 -2.06
C GLY A 70 0.08 -20.15 -1.67
N TYR A 71 1.01 -21.08 -1.95
CA TYR A 71 2.45 -20.98 -1.64
C TYR A 71 2.78 -20.77 -0.16
N ASP A 72 1.81 -20.97 0.73
CA ASP A 72 1.97 -20.86 2.18
C ASP A 72 2.93 -21.93 2.70
N ILE A 73 4.03 -21.48 3.30
CA ILE A 73 5.01 -22.35 3.96
C ILE A 73 4.86 -22.30 5.47
N LYS A 74 4.26 -21.22 6.00
CA LYS A 74 4.05 -21.02 7.44
C LYS A 74 2.95 -20.00 7.65
N TYR A 75 2.24 -20.11 8.77
CA TYR A 75 1.30 -19.10 9.24
C TYR A 75 1.61 -18.74 10.68
N GLU A 76 1.52 -17.45 10.99
CA GLU A 76 1.84 -16.91 12.31
C GLU A 76 0.77 -15.93 12.76
N ASN A 77 0.21 -16.15 13.95
CA ASN A 77 -0.75 -15.22 14.53
C ASN A 77 0.02 -14.08 15.18
N ILE A 78 -0.09 -12.88 14.62
CA ILE A 78 0.55 -11.68 15.17
C ILE A 78 -0.42 -10.82 16.00
N GLY A 79 -1.68 -11.22 16.04
CA GLY A 79 -2.79 -10.54 16.71
C GLY A 79 -3.00 -9.09 16.25
N GLY A 80 -4.08 -8.49 16.75
CA GLY A 80 -4.29 -7.04 16.68
C GLY A 80 -4.53 -6.48 15.27
N ARG A 81 -4.08 -5.23 15.06
CA ARG A 81 -4.27 -4.50 13.81
C ARG A 81 -3.34 -5.03 12.72
N CYS A 82 -3.84 -4.97 11.48
CA CYS A 82 -3.07 -5.03 10.25
C CYS A 82 -1.63 -4.49 10.39
N SER A 83 -0.63 -5.34 10.13
CA SER A 83 0.77 -4.94 10.06
C SER A 83 1.57 -5.69 8.99
N HIS A 84 1.86 -5.02 7.88
CA HIS A 84 2.76 -5.53 6.84
C HIS A 84 4.21 -5.60 7.33
N CYS A 85 4.64 -4.67 8.21
CA CYS A 85 5.98 -4.71 8.82
C CYS A 85 6.21 -6.00 9.62
N LYS A 86 5.24 -6.41 10.45
CA LYS A 86 5.38 -7.65 11.22
C LYS A 86 5.44 -8.88 10.31
N CYS A 87 4.58 -8.97 9.30
CA CYS A 87 4.63 -10.09 8.36
C CYS A 87 5.92 -10.12 7.53
N SER A 88 6.45 -8.95 7.17
CA SER A 88 7.71 -8.87 6.43
C SER A 88 8.93 -9.22 7.27
N ASP A 89 8.95 -8.83 8.55
CA ASP A 89 9.99 -9.23 9.50
C ASP A 89 9.98 -10.76 9.69
N LEU A 90 8.79 -11.33 9.93
CA LEU A 90 8.61 -12.78 10.03
C LEU A 90 9.04 -13.52 8.75
N CYS A 91 8.77 -12.95 7.58
CA CYS A 91 9.21 -13.52 6.31
C CYS A 91 10.73 -13.48 6.17
N THR A 92 11.35 -12.35 6.50
CA THR A 92 12.82 -12.19 6.47
C THR A 92 13.52 -13.21 7.39
N ASP A 93 12.91 -13.51 8.55
CA ASP A 93 13.43 -14.47 9.52
C ASP A 93 13.08 -15.94 9.18
N THR A 94 12.26 -16.19 8.16
CA THR A 94 11.82 -17.54 7.78
C THR A 94 12.52 -18.00 6.51
N SER A 95 13.39 -19.01 6.64
CA SER A 95 14.10 -19.60 5.51
C SER A 95 13.15 -20.01 4.38
N GLY A 96 13.41 -19.53 3.18
CA GLY A 96 12.62 -19.80 1.98
C GLY A 96 11.34 -18.96 1.86
N CYS A 97 11.08 -18.02 2.76
CA CYS A 97 10.01 -17.05 2.58
C CYS A 97 10.47 -15.91 1.67
N ASN A 98 9.69 -15.61 0.64
CA ASN A 98 9.94 -14.48 -0.25
C ASN A 98 8.71 -13.58 -0.45
N ALA A 99 7.54 -14.00 0.04
CA ALA A 99 6.35 -13.17 0.07
C ALA A 99 5.49 -13.45 1.31
N PHE A 100 4.56 -12.55 1.57
CA PHE A 100 3.63 -12.66 2.68
C PHE A 100 2.27 -12.08 2.31
N SER A 101 1.24 -12.55 3.00
CA SER A 101 -0.09 -11.94 3.04
C SER A 101 -0.55 -11.82 4.48
N TRP A 102 -1.39 -10.83 4.77
CA TRP A 102 -2.06 -10.74 6.06
C TRP A 102 -3.56 -10.96 5.90
N MET A 103 -4.17 -11.65 6.86
CA MET A 103 -5.63 -11.77 6.96
C MET A 103 -6.03 -12.05 8.41
N ASP A 104 -6.95 -11.24 8.96
CA ASP A 104 -7.57 -11.44 10.26
C ASP A 104 -6.60 -11.75 11.42
N GLY A 105 -5.48 -11.01 11.46
CA GLY A 105 -4.45 -11.13 12.51
C GLY A 105 -3.39 -12.19 12.23
N TRP A 106 -3.47 -12.88 11.10
CA TRP A 106 -2.50 -13.90 10.67
C TRP A 106 -1.62 -13.38 9.56
N CYS A 107 -0.32 -13.68 9.67
CA CYS A 107 0.64 -13.59 8.58
C CYS A 107 0.76 -14.96 7.92
N TYR A 108 0.48 -14.99 6.63
CA TYR A 108 0.67 -16.12 5.74
C TYR A 108 2.02 -15.91 5.04
N LEU A 109 3.03 -16.65 5.45
CA LEU A 109 4.39 -16.59 4.89
C LEU A 109 4.49 -17.54 3.73
N LYS A 110 5.08 -17.08 2.63
CA LYS A 110 4.97 -17.74 1.33
C LYS A 110 6.30 -17.87 0.62
N ASN A 111 6.41 -18.93 -0.18
CA ASN A 111 7.51 -19.19 -1.09
C ASN A 111 7.00 -19.25 -2.53
N LEU A 112 7.03 -18.11 -3.22
CA LEU A 112 6.59 -17.96 -4.59
C LEU A 112 7.75 -18.25 -5.55
N PRO A 113 7.54 -19.02 -6.63
CA PRO A 113 8.42 -18.91 -7.79
C PRO A 113 8.27 -17.52 -8.44
N ALA A 114 9.31 -16.99 -9.08
CA ALA A 114 9.26 -15.69 -9.76
C ALA A 114 8.10 -15.55 -10.77
N ALA A 115 7.75 -16.65 -11.45
CA ALA A 115 6.62 -16.72 -12.38
C ALA A 115 5.23 -16.58 -11.70
N ALA A 116 5.15 -16.73 -10.37
CA ALA A 116 3.92 -16.69 -9.59
C ALA A 116 3.73 -15.38 -8.81
N LEU A 117 4.45 -14.31 -9.13
CA LEU A 117 4.20 -12.94 -8.64
C LEU A 117 2.90 -12.35 -9.22
N LYS A 118 1.81 -13.11 -9.18
CA LYS A 118 0.47 -12.71 -9.58
C LYS A 118 -0.37 -12.53 -8.32
N ARG A 119 -0.75 -11.28 -8.06
CA ARG A 119 -1.63 -10.92 -6.95
C ARG A 119 -3.10 -11.17 -7.30
N SER A 120 -3.90 -11.56 -6.32
CA SER A 120 -5.36 -11.47 -6.35
C SER A 120 -5.82 -10.30 -5.47
N PRO A 121 -6.92 -9.60 -5.83
CA PRO A 121 -7.59 -8.71 -4.89
C PRO A 121 -8.10 -9.50 -3.69
N SER A 122 -7.92 -8.95 -2.48
CA SER A 122 -8.47 -9.52 -1.24
C SER A 122 -9.37 -8.49 -0.56
N ASN A 123 -10.60 -8.88 -0.25
CA ASN A 123 -11.59 -8.04 0.42
C ASN A 123 -11.47 -8.08 1.96
N GLY A 124 -10.44 -8.76 2.50
CA GLY A 124 -10.26 -9.05 3.93
C GLY A 124 -9.77 -7.87 4.79
N GLY A 125 -10.39 -6.70 4.68
CA GLY A 125 -10.26 -5.60 5.65
C GLY A 125 -8.90 -4.90 5.82
N GLY A 126 -7.85 -5.31 5.06
CA GLY A 126 -6.46 -4.88 5.17
C GLY A 126 -5.78 -5.45 6.43
N CYS A 127 -4.53 -5.91 6.45
CA CYS A 127 -3.34 -5.69 5.61
C CYS A 127 -3.27 -6.61 4.39
N GLY A 128 -2.78 -6.10 3.26
CA GLY A 128 -2.67 -6.90 2.05
C GLY A 128 -1.41 -7.77 2.05
N CYS A 129 -0.77 -7.82 0.89
CA CYS A 129 0.33 -8.70 0.58
C CYS A 129 1.59 -7.92 0.26
N GLY A 130 2.73 -8.60 0.35
CA GLY A 130 4.03 -8.03 0.01
C GLY A 130 5.06 -9.10 -0.27
N PHE A 131 6.21 -8.67 -0.80
CA PHE A 131 7.29 -9.56 -1.17
C PHE A 131 8.65 -8.89 -1.00
N LEU A 132 9.68 -9.73 -0.85
CA LEU A 132 11.08 -9.35 -0.71
C LEU A 132 11.73 -9.39 -2.10
N PRO A 133 12.01 -8.25 -2.76
CA PRO A 133 12.43 -8.27 -4.17
C PRO A 133 13.73 -9.05 -4.43
N TRP A 134 14.65 -9.05 -3.48
CA TRP A 134 15.96 -9.71 -3.59
C TRP A 134 15.89 -11.25 -3.48
N GLU A 135 14.74 -11.82 -3.08
CA GLU A 135 14.55 -13.27 -2.98
C GLU A 135 14.08 -13.90 -4.32
N PHE A 136 14.01 -13.10 -5.39
CA PHE A 136 13.60 -13.53 -6.73
C PHE A 136 14.68 -13.36 -7.81
N GLU A 137 15.89 -12.95 -7.41
CA GLU A 137 17.04 -12.74 -8.29
C GLU A 137 17.84 -14.02 -8.60
#